data_AF-A0A1M3IE96-F1
#
_entry.id   AF-A0A1M3IE96-F1
#
_cell.length_a   1.000
_cell.length_b   1.000
_cell.length_c   1.000
_cell.angle_alpha   90.00
_cell.angle_beta   90.00
_cell.angle_gamma   90.00
#
_symmetry.space_group_name_H-M   'P 1'
#
loop_
_entity.id
_entity.type
_entity.pdbx_description
1 polymer ?
#
loop_
_entity_poly.entity_id
_entity_poly.type
_entity_poly.pdbx_seq_one_letter_code
_entity_poly.pdbx_strand_id
1 'polypeptide(L)'
;MSALCFKVKARSTAHAYAEAGFYKEIGEYKSYLSNISGGVVYIRKGFELGGELHIYKFWNNDYSSIGIGIRPVARYSLVRLGKGISFLTEVKGGVIYMAPEHPANAVNYTFNAGFAIEMPVTNKNKMRIGFHYSHFSNGQRSGDIQNPTWDGFGLYVNWLF
;
A
#
# COMPACT_ATOMS: atom_id res chain seq x y z
N MET A 1 -15.83 24.25 44.41
CA MET A 1 -15.92 24.27 42.93
C MET A 1 -14.73 23.53 42.37
N SER A 2 -14.91 22.27 41.97
CA SER A 2 -13.86 21.41 41.41
C SER A 2 -13.85 21.53 39.88
N ALA A 3 -12.73 21.99 39.32
CA ALA A 3 -12.50 21.92 37.89
C ALA A 3 -12.00 20.51 37.53
N LEU A 4 -12.86 19.69 36.93
CA LEU A 4 -12.47 18.43 36.29
C LEU A 4 -11.67 18.76 35.03
N CYS A 5 -10.34 18.79 35.14
CA CYS A 5 -9.44 18.89 34.00
C CYS A 5 -9.31 17.52 33.34
N PHE A 6 -10.16 17.24 32.34
CA PHE A 6 -9.99 16.07 31.48
C PHE A 6 -8.79 16.29 30.53
N LYS A 7 -7.59 15.91 30.96
CA LYS A 7 -6.45 15.74 30.06
C LYS A 7 -6.59 14.41 29.31
N VAL A 8 -7.31 14.41 28.19
CA VAL A 8 -7.22 13.31 27.20
C VAL A 8 -5.97 13.57 26.35
N LYS A 9 -4.79 13.17 26.84
CA LYS A 9 -3.60 13.04 25.99
C LYS A 9 -3.74 11.76 25.15
N ALA A 10 -4.48 11.85 24.05
CA ALA A 10 -4.46 10.80 23.03
C ALA A 10 -3.09 10.84 22.34
N ARG A 11 -2.12 10.03 22.81
CA ARG A 11 -0.84 9.86 22.13
C ARG A 11 -1.06 9.04 20.86
N SER A 12 -0.93 9.67 19.69
CA SER A 12 -0.68 8.97 18.44
C SER A 12 0.75 8.42 18.46
N THR A 13 0.93 7.15 18.14
CA THR A 13 2.26 6.54 18.00
C THR A 13 2.60 6.44 16.51
N ALA A 14 3.81 6.89 16.16
CA ALA A 14 4.37 6.73 14.84
C ALA A 14 5.08 5.38 14.76
N HIS A 15 4.88 4.65 13.66
CA HIS A 15 5.49 3.35 13.41
C HIS A 15 6.07 3.31 12.01
N ALA A 16 7.26 2.74 11.87
CA ALA A 16 7.85 2.46 10.58
C ALA A 16 7.43 1.06 10.11
N TYR A 17 7.43 0.82 8.81
CA TYR A 17 7.23 -0.51 8.25
C TYR A 17 8.00 -0.73 6.95
N ALA A 18 8.21 -2.01 6.64
CA ALA A 18 8.63 -2.48 5.33
C ALA A 18 7.54 -3.40 4.74
N GLU A 19 7.36 -3.36 3.43
CA GLU A 19 6.36 -4.14 2.70
C GLU A 19 6.97 -4.73 1.43
N ALA A 20 6.65 -5.98 1.13
CA ALA A 20 6.97 -6.62 -0.14
C ALA A 20 5.72 -7.30 -0.68
N GLY A 21 5.46 -7.18 -1.98
CA GLY A 21 4.28 -7.73 -2.61
C GLY A 21 4.51 -8.22 -4.03
N PHE A 22 3.60 -9.09 -4.45
CA PHE A 22 3.60 -9.70 -5.76
C PHE A 22 2.17 -9.77 -6.29
N TYR A 23 1.99 -9.31 -7.53
CA TYR A 23 0.70 -9.16 -8.17
C TYR A 23 0.75 -9.71 -9.59
N LYS A 24 -0.37 -10.30 -10.00
CA LYS A 24 -0.60 -10.80 -11.34
C LYS A 24 -1.69 -9.98 -12.00
N GLU A 25 -1.46 -9.62 -13.26
CA GLU A 25 -2.43 -8.90 -14.09
C GLU A 25 -3.73 -9.70 -14.29
N ILE A 26 -4.84 -8.98 -14.39
CA ILE A 26 -6.17 -9.50 -14.70
C ILE A 26 -6.42 -9.34 -16.20
N GLY A 27 -6.86 -10.40 -16.88
CA GLY A 27 -7.17 -10.37 -18.31
C GLY A 27 -6.19 -11.17 -19.17
N GLU A 28 -5.99 -10.75 -20.42
CA GLU A 28 -5.24 -11.50 -21.44
C GLU A 28 -3.72 -11.27 -21.41
N TYR A 29 -3.26 -10.28 -20.65
CA TYR A 29 -1.85 -9.90 -20.59
C TYR A 29 -1.11 -10.65 -19.48
N LYS A 30 0.10 -11.14 -19.80
CA LYS A 30 0.93 -12.02 -18.94
C LYS A 30 1.96 -11.23 -18.13
N SER A 31 1.64 -10.04 -17.64
CA SER A 31 2.60 -9.25 -16.86
C SER A 31 2.39 -9.42 -15.35
N TYR A 32 3.49 -9.18 -14.64
CA TYR A 32 3.56 -9.28 -13.19
C TYR A 32 4.10 -7.97 -12.62
N LEU A 33 3.66 -7.66 -11.41
CA LEU A 33 4.17 -6.53 -10.63
C LEU A 33 4.75 -7.08 -9.33
N SER A 34 6.01 -6.74 -9.06
CA SER A 34 6.62 -6.89 -7.75
C SER A 34 6.82 -5.51 -7.13
N ASN A 35 6.57 -5.36 -5.83
CA ASN A 35 6.89 -4.11 -5.13
C ASN A 35 7.67 -4.34 -3.84
N ILE A 36 8.47 -3.33 -3.49
CA ILE A 36 9.07 -3.16 -2.16
C ILE A 36 8.77 -1.74 -1.71
N SER A 37 8.28 -1.59 -0.49
CA SER A 37 7.89 -0.28 0.05
C SER A 37 8.35 -0.11 1.49
N GLY A 38 8.68 1.13 1.86
CA GLY A 38 9.05 1.51 3.21
C GLY A 38 8.30 2.78 3.61
N GLY A 39 7.67 2.78 4.78
CA GLY A 39 6.79 3.88 5.17
C GLY A 39 6.71 4.13 6.65
N VAL A 40 6.03 5.22 6.98
CA VAL A 40 5.72 5.63 8.35
C VAL A 40 4.23 5.86 8.46
N VAL A 41 3.58 5.29 9.47
CA VAL A 41 2.18 5.51 9.81
C VAL A 41 2.00 6.05 11.22
N TYR A 42 0.99 6.89 11.39
CA TYR A 42 0.47 7.30 12.69
C TYR A 42 -0.77 6.49 13.00
N ILE A 43 -0.77 5.83 14.16
CA ILE A 43 -1.87 4.96 14.59
C ILE A 43 -2.71 5.67 15.64
N ARG A 44 -4.03 5.74 15.41
CA ARG A 44 -5.00 6.28 16.38
C ARG A 44 -6.34 5.58 16.26
N LYS A 45 -6.82 5.00 17.38
CA LYS A 45 -8.15 4.37 17.48
C LYS A 45 -8.43 3.35 16.35
N GLY A 46 -7.44 2.57 15.94
CA GLY A 46 -7.58 1.56 14.87
C GLY A 46 -7.48 2.12 13.45
N PHE A 47 -7.33 3.44 13.29
CA PHE A 47 -6.96 4.06 12.02
C PHE A 47 -5.45 4.24 11.94
N GLU A 48 -4.91 4.01 10.76
CA GLU A 48 -3.52 4.29 10.41
C GLU A 48 -3.49 5.21 9.20
N LEU A 49 -2.74 6.30 9.31
CA LEU A 49 -2.52 7.24 8.22
C LEU A 49 -1.04 7.53 8.11
N GLY A 50 -0.52 7.56 6.89
CA GLY A 50 0.90 7.75 6.68
C GLY A 50 1.28 7.94 5.23
N GLY A 51 2.57 7.82 4.98
CA GLY A 51 3.14 7.83 3.64
C GLY A 51 4.24 6.78 3.51
N GLU A 52 4.44 6.31 2.30
CA GLU A 52 5.52 5.38 1.97
C GLU A 52 6.22 5.76 0.66
N LEU A 53 7.50 5.41 0.62
CA LEU A 53 8.27 5.28 -0.60
C LEU A 53 8.06 3.86 -1.13
N HIS A 54 7.86 3.72 -2.43
CA HIS A 54 7.65 2.42 -3.06
C HIS A 54 8.47 2.29 -4.34
N ILE A 55 8.99 1.09 -4.57
CA ILE A 55 9.67 0.68 -5.79
C ILE A 55 8.82 -0.40 -6.44
N TYR A 56 8.41 -0.18 -7.69
CA TYR A 56 7.67 -1.14 -8.49
C TYR A 56 8.59 -1.73 -9.55
N LYS A 57 8.43 -3.01 -9.82
CA LYS A 57 9.00 -3.67 -10.98
C LYS A 57 7.89 -4.38 -11.74
N PHE A 58 7.58 -3.87 -12.93
CA PHE A 58 6.76 -4.57 -13.91
C PHE A 58 7.64 -5.46 -14.76
N TRP A 59 7.18 -6.68 -15.02
CA TRP A 59 7.92 -7.60 -15.87
C TRP A 59 7.00 -8.64 -16.52
N ASN A 60 7.37 -9.05 -17.72
CA ASN A 60 6.87 -10.22 -18.43
C ASN A 60 8.06 -10.87 -19.18
N ASN A 61 7.81 -11.80 -20.10
CA ASN A 61 8.89 -12.47 -20.85
C ASN A 61 9.67 -11.52 -21.80
N ASP A 62 9.05 -10.43 -22.24
CA ASP A 62 9.55 -9.57 -23.34
C ASP A 62 9.89 -8.14 -22.87
N TYR A 63 9.51 -7.77 -21.64
CA TYR A 63 9.56 -6.41 -21.13
C TYR A 63 9.80 -6.38 -19.62
N SER A 64 10.60 -5.41 -19.16
CA SER A 64 10.80 -5.11 -17.74
C SER A 64 10.93 -3.60 -17.54
N SER A 65 10.24 -3.07 -16.54
CA SER A 65 10.37 -1.68 -16.10
C SER A 65 10.41 -1.57 -14.60
N ILE A 66 11.22 -0.64 -14.10
CA ILE A 66 11.31 -0.32 -12.68
C ILE A 66 10.88 1.13 -12.45
N GLY A 67 10.26 1.39 -11.32
CA GLY A 67 9.92 2.75 -10.94
C GLY A 67 9.98 2.99 -9.45
N ILE A 68 10.07 4.26 -9.10
CA ILE A 68 10.10 4.74 -7.72
C ILE A 68 9.05 5.83 -7.54
N GLY A 69 8.36 5.79 -6.40
CA GLY A 69 7.24 6.68 -6.14
C GLY A 69 6.98 6.90 -4.68
N ILE A 70 6.02 7.78 -4.42
CA ILE A 70 5.49 8.06 -3.09
C ILE A 70 3.99 7.82 -3.09
N ARG A 71 3.46 7.29 -1.98
CA ARG A 71 2.01 7.17 -1.81
C ARG A 71 1.57 7.39 -0.37
N PRO A 72 0.51 8.18 -0.12
CA PRO A 72 -0.24 8.09 1.12
C PRO A 72 -0.81 6.69 1.33
N VAL A 73 -0.94 6.32 2.59
CA VAL A 73 -1.56 5.08 3.03
C VAL A 73 -2.61 5.36 4.10
N ALA A 74 -3.76 4.71 3.95
CA ALA A 74 -4.81 4.67 4.95
C ALA A 74 -5.18 3.21 5.24
N ARG A 75 -5.22 2.85 6.53
CA ARG A 75 -5.66 1.53 6.99
C ARG A 75 -6.66 1.67 8.12
N TYR A 76 -7.59 0.73 8.20
CA TYR A 76 -8.57 0.68 9.27
C TYR A 76 -8.73 -0.75 9.80
N SER A 77 -8.59 -0.91 11.12
CA SER A 77 -8.88 -2.16 11.82
C SER A 77 -10.39 -2.37 11.93
N LEU A 78 -10.92 -3.30 11.13
CA LEU A 78 -12.34 -3.65 11.11
C LEU A 78 -12.73 -4.46 12.35
N VAL A 79 -11.96 -5.51 12.65
CA VAL A 79 -12.24 -6.43 13.74
C VAL A 79 -10.93 -6.78 14.45
N ARG A 80 -10.96 -6.73 15.78
CA ARG A 80 -9.87 -7.27 16.62
C ARG A 80 -10.30 -8.63 17.14
N LEU A 81 -9.60 -9.66 16.70
CA LEU A 81 -9.75 -11.01 17.20
C LEU A 81 -8.94 -11.14 18.51
N GLY A 82 -9.30 -12.15 19.31
CA GLY A 82 -8.53 -12.49 20.51
C GLY A 82 -7.04 -12.71 20.19
N LYS A 83 -6.18 -12.53 21.18
CA LYS A 83 -4.71 -12.67 21.06
C LYS A 83 -4.03 -11.59 20.18
N GLY A 84 -4.66 -10.44 19.98
CA GLY A 84 -4.04 -9.29 19.31
C GLY A 84 -4.02 -9.37 17.78
N ILE A 85 -4.70 -10.36 17.20
CA ILE A 85 -4.88 -10.49 15.75
C ILE A 85 -5.94 -9.49 15.30
N SER A 86 -5.74 -8.80 14.18
CA SER A 86 -6.71 -7.83 13.65
C SER A 86 -6.95 -8.04 12.16
N PHE A 87 -8.19 -7.89 11.72
CA PHE A 87 -8.53 -7.79 10.31
C PHE A 87 -8.61 -6.32 9.91
N LEU A 88 -7.94 -5.96 8.83
CA LEU A 88 -7.84 -4.59 8.34
C LEU A 88 -8.35 -4.49 6.91
N THR A 89 -8.83 -3.30 6.57
CA THR A 89 -8.92 -2.84 5.19
C THR A 89 -7.91 -1.73 4.96
N GLU A 90 -7.43 -1.60 3.74
CA GLU A 90 -6.47 -0.57 3.37
C GLU A 90 -6.72 -0.01 1.97
N VAL A 91 -6.31 1.25 1.82
CA VAL A 91 -6.25 1.97 0.56
C VAL A 91 -4.93 2.73 0.51
N LYS A 92 -4.27 2.67 -0.64
CA LYS A 92 -3.01 3.35 -0.91
C LYS A 92 -3.10 3.91 -2.31
N GLY A 93 -2.66 5.14 -2.53
CA GLY A 93 -2.65 5.69 -3.88
C GLY A 93 -1.59 6.76 -4.01
N GLY A 94 -0.91 6.85 -5.14
CA GLY A 94 0.23 7.73 -5.25
C GLY A 94 0.71 7.97 -6.66
N VAL A 95 1.91 8.54 -6.73
CA VAL A 95 2.58 8.92 -7.97
C VAL A 95 3.90 8.18 -8.05
N ILE A 96 4.21 7.69 -9.25
CA ILE A 96 5.41 6.90 -9.51
C ILE A 96 6.07 7.35 -10.81
N TYR A 97 7.39 7.35 -10.82
CA TYR A 97 8.22 7.54 -12.01
C TYR A 97 8.80 6.19 -12.46
N MET A 98 8.66 5.86 -13.75
CA MET A 98 9.02 4.57 -14.38
C MET A 98 10.16 4.74 -15.39
N ALA A 99 11.06 3.74 -15.44
CA ALA A 99 12.14 3.63 -16.41
C ALA A 99 12.41 2.14 -16.80
N PRO A 100 12.32 1.77 -18.09
CA PRO A 100 11.74 2.55 -19.19
C PRO A 100 10.26 2.92 -18.92
N GLU A 101 9.68 3.79 -19.74
CA GLU A 101 8.29 4.23 -19.53
C GLU A 101 7.31 3.05 -19.55
N HIS A 102 6.37 3.03 -18.61
CA HIS A 102 5.34 2.01 -18.50
C HIS A 102 4.04 2.60 -17.96
N PRO A 103 2.87 2.30 -18.54
CA PRO A 103 2.67 1.62 -19.81
C PRO A 103 2.88 2.51 -21.04
N ALA A 104 2.91 3.84 -20.88
CA ALA A 104 3.17 4.77 -21.99
C ALA A 104 3.85 6.09 -21.58
N ASN A 105 4.01 6.37 -20.27
CA ASN A 105 4.69 7.56 -19.77
C ASN A 105 5.63 7.19 -18.63
N ALA A 106 6.61 8.06 -18.36
CA ALA A 106 7.42 7.94 -17.17
C ALA A 106 6.62 8.17 -15.87
N VAL A 107 5.75 9.19 -15.83
CA VAL A 107 4.97 9.52 -14.62
C VAL A 107 3.57 8.93 -14.67
N ASN A 108 3.22 8.14 -13.65
CA ASN A 108 1.95 7.43 -13.55
C ASN A 108 1.37 7.50 -12.14
N TYR A 109 0.13 7.04 -12.01
CA TYR A 109 -0.61 6.96 -10.77
C TYR A 109 -0.83 5.51 -10.37
N THR A 110 -0.76 5.26 -9.07
CA THR A 110 -0.99 3.93 -8.48
C THR A 110 -2.17 3.99 -7.54
N PHE A 111 -2.93 2.90 -7.47
CA PHE A 111 -3.99 2.72 -6.50
C PHE A 111 -4.04 1.26 -6.05
N ASN A 112 -3.98 1.01 -4.75
CA ASN A 112 -4.13 -0.31 -4.17
C ASN A 112 -5.26 -0.26 -3.14
N ALA A 113 -6.17 -1.22 -3.21
CA ALA A 113 -7.21 -1.39 -2.20
C ALA A 113 -7.33 -2.87 -1.83
N GLY A 114 -7.59 -3.15 -0.56
CA GLY A 114 -7.68 -4.53 -0.12
C GLY A 114 -7.88 -4.73 1.36
N PHE A 115 -7.48 -5.92 1.80
CA PHE A 115 -7.66 -6.40 3.15
C PHE A 115 -6.42 -7.13 3.65
N ALA A 116 -6.23 -7.14 4.96
CA ALA A 116 -5.10 -7.79 5.59
C ALA A 116 -5.43 -8.39 6.95
N ILE A 117 -4.64 -9.38 7.33
CA ILE A 117 -4.60 -9.91 8.69
C ILE A 117 -3.30 -9.42 9.32
N GLU A 118 -3.41 -8.69 10.44
CA GLU A 118 -2.30 -8.31 11.29
C GLU A 118 -2.18 -9.28 12.45
N MET A 119 -0.96 -9.74 12.71
CA MET A 119 -0.62 -10.66 13.78
C MET A 119 0.54 -10.08 14.60
N PRO A 120 0.48 -10.11 15.95
CA PRO A 120 1.62 -9.78 16.77
C PRO A 120 2.70 -10.84 16.58
N VAL A 121 3.94 -10.43 16.33
CA VAL A 121 5.09 -11.35 16.29
C VAL A 121 5.90 -11.23 17.58
N THR A 122 6.07 -10.00 18.07
CA THR A 122 6.65 -9.71 19.38
C THR A 122 5.80 -8.65 20.09
N ASN A 123 6.21 -8.25 21.29
CA ASN A 123 5.56 -7.14 22.00
C ASN A 123 5.76 -5.76 21.32
N LYS A 124 6.65 -5.68 20.33
CA LYS A 124 6.97 -4.44 19.61
C LYS A 124 6.64 -4.52 18.12
N ASN A 125 6.82 -5.70 17.52
CA ASN A 125 6.70 -5.91 16.08
C ASN A 125 5.39 -6.62 15.74
N LYS A 126 4.85 -6.27 14.57
CA LYS A 126 3.70 -6.95 13.99
C LYS A 126 3.98 -7.33 12.55
N MET A 127 3.36 -8.41 12.11
CA MET A 127 3.37 -8.83 10.72
C MET A 127 1.97 -8.72 10.15
N ARG A 128 1.88 -8.28 8.90
CA ARG A 128 0.65 -8.21 8.13
C ARG A 128 0.82 -9.06 6.89
N ILE A 129 -0.19 -9.87 6.61
CA ILE A 129 -0.33 -10.56 5.33
C ILE A 129 -1.64 -10.09 4.74
N GLY A 130 -1.60 -9.60 3.51
CA GLY A 130 -2.78 -9.04 2.88
C GLY A 130 -2.86 -9.32 1.40
N PHE A 131 -4.03 -8.96 0.88
CA PHE A 131 -4.39 -9.09 -0.51
C PHE A 131 -4.81 -7.70 -1.01
N HIS A 132 -4.31 -7.29 -2.18
CA HIS A 132 -4.81 -6.09 -2.84
C HIS A 132 -5.28 -6.37 -4.26
N TYR A 133 -6.28 -5.60 -4.67
CA TYR A 133 -6.39 -5.10 -6.02
C TYR A 133 -5.41 -3.94 -6.21
N SER A 134 -4.71 -3.90 -7.35
CA SER A 134 -3.76 -2.88 -7.72
C SER A 134 -4.10 -2.37 -9.11
N HIS A 135 -4.27 -1.06 -9.22
CA HIS A 135 -4.49 -0.32 -10.46
C HIS A 135 -3.31 0.61 -10.71
N PHE A 136 -2.93 0.72 -11.96
CA PHE A 136 -1.86 1.58 -12.44
C PHE A 136 -2.30 2.21 -13.75
N SER A 137 -2.15 3.53 -13.88
CA SER A 137 -2.51 4.23 -15.12
C SER A 137 -1.79 5.57 -15.25
N ASN A 138 -1.82 6.15 -16.43
CA ASN A 138 -1.28 7.50 -16.66
C ASN A 138 -2.29 8.61 -16.32
N GLY A 139 -3.51 8.26 -15.86
CA GLY A 139 -4.56 9.23 -15.55
C GLY A 139 -5.04 10.03 -16.77
N GLN A 140 -5.06 9.40 -17.95
CA GLN A 140 -5.43 10.01 -19.24
C GLN A 140 -4.53 11.18 -19.68
N ARG A 141 -3.31 11.30 -19.13
CA ARG A 141 -2.38 12.38 -19.50
C ARG A 141 -1.93 12.34 -20.96
N SER A 142 -2.04 11.19 -21.64
CA SER A 142 -1.71 11.02 -23.05
C SER A 142 -2.94 11.08 -23.98
N GLY A 143 -4.09 11.55 -23.48
CA GLY A 143 -5.35 11.65 -24.23
C GLY A 143 -6.28 10.46 -24.05
N ASP A 144 -7.57 10.65 -24.33
CA ASP A 144 -8.66 9.68 -24.08
C ASP A 144 -8.49 8.34 -24.82
N ILE A 145 -7.67 8.31 -25.87
CA ILE A 145 -7.46 7.15 -26.74
C ILE A 145 -6.34 6.23 -26.23
N GLN A 146 -5.48 6.71 -25.32
CA GLN A 146 -4.34 5.96 -24.76
C GLN A 146 -4.19 6.19 -23.25
N ASN A 147 -5.17 5.71 -22.47
CA ASN A 147 -4.96 5.45 -21.05
C ASN A 147 -4.71 3.95 -20.84
N PRO A 148 -3.52 3.42 -21.18
CA PRO A 148 -3.22 2.05 -20.84
C PRO A 148 -3.26 1.90 -19.32
N THR A 149 -4.14 1.01 -18.88
CA THR A 149 -4.27 0.64 -17.47
C THR A 149 -3.62 -0.71 -17.28
N TRP A 150 -3.04 -0.90 -16.11
CA TRP A 150 -2.67 -2.20 -15.61
C TRP A 150 -3.46 -2.46 -14.34
N ASP A 151 -4.11 -3.61 -14.29
CA ASP A 151 -5.00 -4.01 -13.21
C ASP A 151 -4.62 -5.41 -12.77
N GLY A 152 -4.41 -5.61 -11.47
CA GLY A 152 -3.89 -6.87 -10.95
C GLY A 152 -4.32 -7.19 -9.54
N PHE A 153 -4.31 -8.48 -9.21
CA PHE A 153 -4.51 -8.96 -7.85
C PHE A 153 -3.23 -9.59 -7.32
N GLY A 154 -3.00 -9.45 -6.03
CA GLY A 154 -1.78 -9.96 -5.45
C GLY A 154 -1.78 -10.01 -3.94
N LEU A 155 -0.72 -10.61 -3.42
CA LEU A 155 -0.48 -10.77 -2.00
C LEU A 155 0.73 -9.94 -1.60
N TYR A 156 0.75 -9.52 -0.34
CA TYR A 156 1.88 -8.84 0.24
C TYR A 156 2.13 -9.29 1.67
N VAL A 157 3.36 -9.08 2.11
CA VAL A 157 3.80 -9.21 3.49
C VAL A 157 4.35 -7.86 3.94
N ASN A 158 3.96 -7.43 5.13
CA ASN A 158 4.39 -6.17 5.71
C ASN A 158 4.84 -6.41 7.16
N TRP A 159 5.94 -5.79 7.53
CA TRP A 159 6.52 -5.86 8.86
C TRP A 159 6.53 -4.47 9.48
N LEU A 160 5.81 -4.32 10.59
CA LEU A 160 5.68 -3.09 11.37
C LEU A 160 6.65 -3.15 12.58
N PHE A 161 7.44 -2.09 12.74
CA PHE A 161 8.44 -1.93 13.81
C PHE A 161 7.92 -1.07 14.99
#